data_AF-A0A1X7C0N3-F1
#
_entry.id   AF-A0A1X7C0N3-F1
#
_cell.length_a   1.000
_cell.length_b   1.000
_cell.length_c   1.000
_cell.angle_alpha   90.00
_cell.angle_beta   90.00
_cell.angle_gamma   90.00
#
_symmetry.space_group_name_H-M   'P 1'
#
loop_
_entity.id
_entity.type
_entity.pdbx_description
1 polymer ?
#
loop_
_entity_poly.entity_id
_entity_poly.type
_entity_poly.pdbx_seq_one_letter_code
_entity_poly.pdbx_strand_id
1 'polypeptide(L)'
;MKLVFSTHGHSCDLALHPVSEKTVRTISQYGSEVYSMKPMDWWRKGNTTTWGMRIDDECVIQASLGGKKCEFDRNLITATPVKIRRRMYLDSKAKYLCVLGYDNEMCKFSWTWDNISAFDPSKFEFMVHQWDRIMGEDNYFILDEVRYDGEFASRHDWCEASGFTLVPPKVIDLDEVRMELSQGSLEHKGDPFPAPKILVESL
;
A
#
# COMPACT_ATOMS: atom_id res chain seq x y z
N MET A 1 22.28 -14.69 17.50
CA MET A 1 21.78 -13.45 18.14
C MET A 1 20.43 -13.09 17.54
N LYS A 2 19.65 -12.21 18.16
CA LYS A 2 18.38 -11.74 17.59
C LYS A 2 18.62 -10.55 16.68
N LEU A 3 18.23 -10.66 15.42
CA LEU A 3 18.15 -9.53 14.49
C LEU A 3 16.75 -8.95 14.59
N VAL A 4 16.63 -7.64 14.77
CA VAL A 4 15.36 -6.91 14.76
C VAL A 4 15.44 -5.81 13.72
N PHE A 5 14.51 -5.83 12.77
CA PHE A 5 14.22 -4.70 11.90
C PHE A 5 12.91 -4.07 12.36
N SER A 6 12.86 -2.75 12.47
CA SER A 6 11.65 -2.05 12.89
C SER A 6 11.47 -0.74 12.15
N THR A 7 10.21 -0.40 11.94
CA THR A 7 9.79 0.86 11.38
C THR A 7 8.84 1.56 12.34
N HIS A 8 8.88 2.90 12.36
CA HIS A 8 7.94 3.72 13.10
C HIS A 8 7.54 4.92 12.26
N GLY A 9 6.26 5.06 11.97
CA GLY A 9 5.75 6.07 11.04
C GLY A 9 4.28 5.83 10.73
N HIS A 10 3.81 6.41 9.63
CA HIS A 10 2.45 6.22 9.15
C HIS A 10 2.24 4.81 8.60
N SER A 11 1.43 4.02 9.29
CA SER A 11 0.89 2.77 8.76
C SER A 11 -0.38 3.04 7.96
N CYS A 12 -0.65 2.11 7.05
CA CYS A 12 -1.80 2.17 6.16
C CYS A 12 -2.48 0.81 6.09
N ASP A 13 -3.79 0.83 5.91
CA ASP A 13 -4.62 -0.33 5.60
C ASP A 13 -5.50 0.09 4.43
N LEU A 14 -4.90 0.01 3.24
CA LEU A 14 -5.51 0.45 1.99
C LEU A 14 -5.97 -0.74 1.19
N ALA A 15 -7.23 -0.71 0.77
CA ALA A 15 -7.81 -1.73 -0.07
C ALA A 15 -8.02 -1.19 -1.48
N LEU A 16 -7.60 -1.98 -2.47
CA LEU A 16 -7.84 -1.70 -3.88
C LEU A 16 -8.73 -2.79 -4.47
N HIS A 17 -9.98 -2.45 -4.77
CA HIS A 17 -11.00 -3.41 -5.19
C HIS A 17 -11.72 -3.02 -6.47
N PRO A 18 -12.15 -4.01 -7.28
CA PRO A 18 -13.07 -3.75 -8.38
C PRO A 18 -14.45 -3.33 -7.84
N VAL A 19 -15.02 -2.30 -8.46
CA VAL A 19 -16.34 -1.76 -8.10
C VAL A 19 -17.26 -1.64 -9.31
N SER A 20 -18.57 -1.72 -9.06
CA SER A 20 -19.59 -1.54 -10.11
C SER A 20 -19.78 -0.06 -10.45
N GLU A 21 -20.33 0.24 -11.63
CA GLU A 21 -20.69 1.61 -12.01
C GLU A 21 -21.69 2.25 -11.02
N LYS A 22 -22.62 1.44 -10.47
CA LYS A 22 -23.54 1.90 -9.43
C LYS A 22 -22.77 2.38 -8.19
N THR A 23 -21.78 1.62 -7.74
CA THR A 23 -20.91 1.98 -6.61
C THR A 23 -20.13 3.25 -6.90
N VAL A 24 -19.63 3.40 -8.13
CA VAL A 24 -18.93 4.61 -8.57
C VAL A 24 -19.83 5.85 -8.48
N ARG A 25 -21.08 5.77 -8.98
CA ARG A 25 -22.06 6.85 -8.84
C ARG A 25 -22.36 7.19 -7.37
N THR A 26 -22.49 6.18 -6.51
CA THR A 26 -22.67 6.37 -5.06
C THR A 26 -21.48 7.11 -4.44
N ILE A 27 -20.25 6.70 -4.75
CA ILE A 27 -19.04 7.38 -4.26
C ILE A 27 -18.99 8.83 -4.74
N SER A 28 -19.30 9.10 -5.99
CA SER A 28 -19.31 10.47 -6.50
C SER A 28 -20.41 11.34 -5.90
N GLN A 29 -21.55 10.75 -5.52
CA GLN A 29 -22.64 11.48 -4.88
C GLN A 29 -22.34 11.81 -3.40
N TYR A 30 -21.73 10.87 -2.67
CA TYR A 30 -21.64 10.94 -1.21
C TYR A 30 -20.22 11.11 -0.66
N GLY A 31 -19.19 11.01 -1.51
CA GLY A 31 -17.79 11.16 -1.11
C GLY A 31 -17.42 10.25 0.07
N SER A 32 -16.82 10.81 1.11
CA SER A 32 -16.41 10.07 2.31
C SER A 32 -17.57 9.52 3.16
N GLU A 33 -18.81 9.99 2.97
CA GLU A 33 -19.95 9.44 3.72
C GLU A 33 -20.21 7.96 3.40
N VAL A 34 -19.72 7.47 2.24
CA VAL A 34 -19.86 6.07 1.84
C VAL A 34 -19.30 5.08 2.85
N TYR A 35 -18.27 5.46 3.63
CA TYR A 35 -17.71 4.60 4.67
C TYR A 35 -18.72 4.19 5.75
N SER A 36 -19.77 4.98 5.95
CA SER A 36 -20.84 4.69 6.90
C SER A 36 -22.00 3.88 6.29
N MET A 37 -21.97 3.64 4.98
CA MET A 37 -23.08 3.02 4.26
C MET A 37 -22.94 1.50 4.22
N LYS A 38 -24.04 0.78 4.49
CA LYS A 38 -24.14 -0.69 4.37
C LYS A 38 -23.53 -1.29 3.09
N PRO A 39 -23.72 -0.69 1.90
CA PRO A 39 -23.08 -1.16 0.68
C PRO A 39 -21.55 -1.18 0.71
N MET A 40 -20.88 -0.64 1.73
CA MET A 40 -19.42 -0.69 1.90
C MET A 40 -18.96 -1.79 2.86
N ASP A 41 -19.86 -2.57 3.46
CA ASP A 41 -19.52 -3.70 4.36
C ASP A 41 -18.69 -4.79 3.66
N TRP A 42 -18.65 -4.82 2.32
CA TRP A 42 -17.80 -5.74 1.57
C TRP A 42 -16.33 -5.34 1.56
N TRP A 43 -16.00 -4.06 1.79
CA TRP A 43 -14.63 -3.54 1.80
C TRP A 43 -13.73 -4.32 2.76
N ARG A 44 -14.19 -4.57 3.98
CA ARG A 44 -13.47 -5.37 4.98
C ARG A 44 -13.49 -6.89 4.75
N LYS A 45 -14.36 -7.37 3.85
CA LYS A 45 -14.56 -8.81 3.61
C LYS A 45 -13.68 -9.35 2.49
N GLY A 46 -13.01 -8.49 1.72
CA GLY A 46 -12.12 -8.93 0.65
C GLY A 46 -10.65 -8.99 1.09
N ASN A 47 -9.91 -9.99 0.60
CA ASN A 47 -8.48 -10.18 0.87
C ASN A 47 -7.57 -9.28 0.01
N THR A 48 -7.97 -8.04 -0.27
CA THR A 48 -7.19 -7.14 -1.14
C THR A 48 -6.70 -5.89 -0.42
N THR A 49 -6.76 -5.91 0.91
CA THR A 49 -6.10 -4.92 1.76
C THR A 49 -4.59 -5.05 1.65
N THR A 50 -3.91 -3.93 1.75
CA THR A 50 -2.47 -3.81 1.89
C THR A 50 -2.27 -3.12 3.23
N TRP A 51 -1.92 -3.92 4.23
CA TRP A 51 -1.60 -3.42 5.56
C TRP A 51 -0.08 -3.31 5.66
N GLY A 52 0.44 -2.11 5.84
CA GLY A 52 1.87 -1.88 5.73
C GLY A 52 2.30 -0.52 6.25
N MET A 53 3.60 -0.30 6.31
CA MET A 53 4.20 0.97 6.72
C MET A 53 4.50 1.84 5.50
N ARG A 54 4.02 3.07 5.49
CA ARG A 54 4.39 4.07 4.50
C ARG A 54 5.86 4.42 4.68
N ILE A 55 6.65 4.37 3.60
CA ILE A 55 8.07 4.70 3.61
C ILE A 55 8.26 6.14 3.13
N ASP A 56 7.90 7.09 4.01
CA ASP A 56 8.01 8.55 3.79
C ASP A 56 9.06 9.20 4.72
N ASP A 57 9.30 10.50 4.59
CA ASP A 57 10.32 11.20 5.38
C ASP A 57 10.09 11.13 6.91
N GLU A 58 8.86 10.82 7.34
CA GLU A 58 8.50 10.66 8.76
C GLU A 58 8.74 9.23 9.28
N CYS A 59 8.86 8.24 8.39
CA CYS A 59 9.14 6.86 8.76
C CYS A 59 10.59 6.67 9.25
N VAL A 60 10.73 6.38 10.55
CA VAL A 60 11.99 5.99 11.18
C VAL A 60 12.24 4.50 10.98
N ILE A 61 13.43 4.16 10.48
CA ILE A 61 13.87 2.76 10.25
C ILE A 61 15.06 2.43 11.14
N GLN A 62 15.03 1.26 11.78
CA GLN A 62 16.10 0.80 12.65
C GLN A 62 16.34 -0.71 12.48
N ALA A 63 17.61 -1.09 12.35
CA ALA A 63 18.08 -2.48 12.45
C ALA A 63 18.95 -2.66 13.70
N SER A 64 18.85 -3.81 14.37
CA SER A 64 19.70 -4.15 15.50
C SER A 64 20.00 -5.64 15.60
N LEU A 65 21.23 -6.01 15.98
CA LEU A 65 21.65 -7.39 16.21
C LEU A 65 22.08 -7.55 17.68
N GLY A 66 21.42 -8.45 18.40
CA GLY A 66 21.68 -8.65 19.83
C GLY A 66 21.47 -7.38 20.67
N GLY A 67 20.54 -6.52 20.26
CA GLY A 67 20.24 -5.24 20.93
C GLY A 67 21.18 -4.08 20.57
N LYS A 68 22.23 -4.31 19.76
CA LYS A 68 23.11 -3.24 19.26
C LYS A 68 22.59 -2.73 17.93
N LYS A 69 22.46 -1.40 17.79
CA LYS A 69 22.07 -0.78 16.51
C LYS A 69 23.08 -1.11 15.42
N CYS A 70 22.57 -1.41 14.24
CA CYS A 70 23.35 -1.65 13.03
C CYS A 70 23.13 -0.47 12.07
N GLU A 71 24.17 -0.09 11.34
CA GLU A 71 24.01 0.84 10.22
C GLU A 71 23.16 0.18 9.13
N PHE A 72 22.23 0.95 8.56
CA PHE A 72 21.32 0.47 7.55
C PHE A 72 21.02 1.62 6.57
N ASP A 73 21.22 1.36 5.28
CA ASP A 73 20.84 2.30 4.22
C ASP A 73 19.35 2.14 3.91
N ARG A 74 18.57 3.18 4.23
CA ARG A 74 17.13 3.26 3.96
C ARG A 74 16.79 2.99 2.49
N ASN A 75 17.66 3.40 1.56
CA ASN A 75 17.39 3.28 0.12
C ASN A 75 17.27 1.82 -0.34
N LEU A 76 17.76 0.86 0.45
CA LEU A 76 17.62 -0.58 0.17
C LEU A 76 16.15 -1.02 0.17
N ILE A 77 15.28 -0.37 0.93
CA ILE A 77 13.85 -0.73 1.03
C ILE A 77 13.14 -0.47 -0.30
N THR A 78 13.40 0.69 -0.90
CA THR A 78 12.69 1.17 -2.10
C THR A 78 13.48 0.91 -3.39
N ALA A 79 14.61 0.20 -3.32
CA ALA A 79 15.45 -0.10 -4.48
C ALA A 79 14.75 -1.00 -5.52
N THR A 80 13.99 -2.00 -5.06
CA THR A 80 13.31 -2.98 -5.93
C THR A 80 11.87 -3.25 -5.45
N PRO A 81 10.96 -2.28 -5.53
CA PRO A 81 9.60 -2.43 -5.05
C PRO A 81 8.85 -3.48 -5.89
N VAL A 82 8.15 -4.36 -5.19
CA VAL A 82 7.25 -5.36 -5.74
C VAL A 82 6.00 -4.68 -6.28
N LYS A 83 5.81 -4.70 -7.60
CA LYS A 83 4.67 -4.06 -8.29
C LYS A 83 3.40 -4.94 -8.33
N ILE A 84 3.23 -5.83 -7.34
CA ILE A 84 2.21 -6.88 -7.41
C ILE A 84 0.83 -6.31 -7.05
N ARG A 85 -0.19 -6.81 -7.78
CA ARG A 85 -1.65 -6.55 -7.74
C ARG A 85 -2.24 -5.70 -8.87
N ARG A 86 -1.44 -4.97 -9.67
CA ARG A 86 -1.99 -4.19 -10.81
C ARG A 86 -2.39 -5.07 -11.99
N ARG A 87 -1.51 -6.00 -12.39
CA ARG A 87 -1.70 -6.80 -13.62
C ARG A 87 -2.95 -7.66 -13.60
N MET A 88 -3.26 -8.26 -12.45
CA MET A 88 -4.50 -9.03 -12.24
C MET A 88 -5.76 -8.22 -12.61
N TYR A 89 -5.85 -6.97 -12.17
CA TYR A 89 -7.02 -6.14 -12.45
C TYR A 89 -7.03 -5.61 -13.88
N LEU A 90 -5.87 -5.23 -14.41
CA LEU A 90 -5.74 -4.80 -15.80
C LEU A 90 -6.16 -5.90 -16.79
N ASP A 91 -5.78 -7.14 -16.50
CA ASP A 91 -6.13 -8.33 -17.30
C ASP A 91 -7.58 -8.82 -17.04
N SER A 92 -8.26 -8.27 -16.04
CA SER A 92 -9.65 -8.62 -15.71
C SER A 92 -10.67 -7.87 -16.57
N LYS A 93 -11.95 -8.24 -16.47
CA LYS A 93 -13.09 -7.51 -17.08
C LYS A 93 -13.59 -6.32 -16.24
N ALA A 94 -12.95 -6.02 -15.11
CA ALA A 94 -13.36 -4.90 -14.27
C ALA A 94 -13.20 -3.57 -15.02
N LYS A 95 -14.18 -2.67 -14.88
CA LYS A 95 -14.12 -1.31 -15.43
C LYS A 95 -13.57 -0.31 -14.43
N TYR A 96 -13.92 -0.44 -13.16
CA TYR A 96 -13.53 0.52 -12.13
C TYR A 96 -12.82 -0.18 -10.98
N LEU A 97 -11.80 0.47 -10.44
CA LEU A 97 -11.25 0.17 -9.11
C LEU A 97 -11.61 1.28 -8.14
N CYS A 98 -11.64 0.96 -6.86
CA CYS A 98 -11.76 1.92 -5.78
C CYS A 98 -10.70 1.68 -4.71
N VAL A 99 -10.10 2.77 -4.23
CA VAL A 99 -9.22 2.82 -3.06
C VAL A 99 -10.02 3.28 -1.86
N LEU A 100 -9.92 2.51 -0.77
CA LEU A 100 -10.59 2.76 0.50
C LEU A 100 -9.68 2.37 1.65
N GLY A 101 -9.77 3.10 2.76
CA GLY A 101 -9.03 2.78 3.98
C GLY A 101 -8.38 4.00 4.60
N TYR A 102 -7.25 3.82 5.26
CA TYR A 102 -6.49 4.88 5.88
C TYR A 102 -5.00 4.70 5.61
N ASP A 103 -4.23 5.77 5.78
CA ASP A 103 -2.79 5.77 5.53
C ASP A 103 -1.97 6.68 6.45
N ASN A 104 -2.56 7.14 7.55
CA ASN A 104 -1.97 8.15 8.42
C ASN A 104 -1.85 7.72 9.89
N GLU A 105 -1.99 6.42 10.20
CA GLU A 105 -1.93 5.97 11.59
C GLU A 105 -0.48 5.85 12.05
N MET A 106 -0.10 6.60 13.08
CA MET A 106 1.24 6.47 13.66
C MET A 106 1.41 5.15 14.40
N CYS A 107 2.26 4.28 13.84
CA CYS A 107 2.44 2.91 14.32
C CYS A 107 3.90 2.50 14.35
N LYS A 108 4.15 1.35 14.98
CA LYS A 108 5.47 0.70 14.98
C LYS A 108 5.30 -0.74 14.52
N PHE A 109 6.05 -1.14 13.51
CA PHE A 109 6.16 -2.54 13.08
C PHE A 109 7.55 -3.07 13.40
N SER A 110 7.64 -4.35 13.74
CA SER A 110 8.93 -5.02 13.86
C SER A 110 8.90 -6.46 13.39
N TRP A 111 10.05 -6.86 12.85
CA TRP A 111 10.37 -8.17 12.34
C TRP A 111 11.60 -8.68 13.10
N THR A 112 11.48 -9.85 13.73
CA THR A 112 12.57 -10.46 14.49
C THR A 112 12.97 -11.81 13.90
N TRP A 113 14.28 -12.00 13.69
CA TRP A 113 14.88 -13.29 13.35
C TRP A 113 15.80 -13.76 14.47
N ASP A 114 15.71 -15.04 14.79
CA ASP A 114 16.59 -15.68 15.77
C ASP A 114 17.85 -16.27 15.09
N ASN A 115 18.84 -16.63 15.91
CA ASN A 115 20.03 -17.37 15.47
C ASN A 115 20.92 -16.70 14.38
N ILE A 116 20.83 -15.38 14.23
CA ILE A 116 21.69 -14.63 13.30
C ILE A 116 23.10 -14.46 13.89
N SER A 117 24.13 -14.86 13.15
CA SER A 117 25.54 -14.81 13.59
C SER A 117 26.21 -13.46 13.32
N ALA A 118 25.92 -12.86 12.16
CA ALA A 118 26.43 -11.56 11.75
C ALA A 118 25.34 -10.78 11.00
N PHE A 119 25.38 -9.46 11.14
CA PHE A 119 24.49 -8.57 10.41
C PHE A 119 25.06 -8.34 9.01
N ASP A 120 24.24 -8.56 8.00
CA ASP A 120 24.54 -8.28 6.61
C ASP A 120 23.31 -7.63 5.97
N PRO A 121 23.34 -6.33 5.64
CA PRO A 121 22.17 -5.63 5.10
C PRO A 121 21.80 -6.13 3.70
N SER A 122 22.72 -6.78 2.96
CA SER A 122 22.45 -7.32 1.63
C SER A 122 21.53 -8.54 1.64
N LYS A 123 21.33 -9.15 2.82
CA LYS A 123 20.43 -10.29 3.02
C LYS A 123 18.97 -9.90 3.21
N PHE A 124 18.66 -8.61 3.36
CA PHE A 124 17.27 -8.19 3.45
C PHE A 124 16.58 -8.28 2.09
N GLU A 125 15.35 -8.77 2.12
CA GLU A 125 14.42 -8.69 1.01
C GLU A 125 13.17 -7.95 1.50
N PHE A 126 12.79 -6.89 0.80
CA PHE A 126 11.66 -6.04 1.16
C PHE A 126 10.49 -6.24 0.20
N MET A 127 9.33 -6.61 0.72
CA MET A 127 8.08 -6.61 -0.03
C MET A 127 7.46 -5.23 0.07
N VAL A 128 7.79 -4.38 -0.91
CA VAL A 128 7.33 -2.99 -0.95
C VAL A 128 6.40 -2.78 -2.12
N HIS A 129 5.19 -2.32 -1.85
CA HIS A 129 4.24 -1.92 -2.89
C HIS A 129 4.45 -0.47 -3.27
N GLN A 130 4.49 -0.21 -4.59
CA GLN A 130 4.49 1.16 -5.12
C GLN A 130 3.06 1.58 -5.48
N TRP A 131 2.57 2.66 -4.87
CA TRP A 131 1.20 3.16 -4.97
C TRP A 131 1.11 4.58 -5.54
N ASP A 132 2.21 5.13 -6.04
CA ASP A 132 2.38 6.54 -6.41
C ASP A 132 1.23 7.06 -7.28
N ARG A 133 0.96 6.37 -8.39
CA ARG A 133 -0.13 6.75 -9.32
C ARG A 133 -1.53 6.47 -8.79
N ILE A 134 -1.68 5.51 -7.87
CA ILE A 134 -2.97 5.19 -7.24
C ILE A 134 -3.35 6.32 -6.27
N MET A 135 -2.38 6.76 -5.49
CA MET A 135 -2.57 7.80 -4.48
C MET A 135 -2.39 9.21 -5.04
N GLY A 136 -1.68 9.34 -6.15
CA GLY A 136 -1.38 10.61 -6.80
C GLY A 136 -0.26 11.40 -6.12
N GLU A 137 0.66 10.68 -5.49
CA GLU A 137 1.77 11.24 -4.72
C GLU A 137 3.05 10.51 -5.11
N ASP A 138 4.12 11.25 -5.40
CA ASP A 138 5.40 10.66 -5.77
C ASP A 138 5.99 9.85 -4.61
N ASN A 139 6.65 8.74 -4.94
CA ASN A 139 7.34 7.88 -3.97
C ASN A 139 6.42 7.32 -2.86
N TYR A 140 5.16 7.04 -3.19
CA TYR A 140 4.22 6.40 -2.28
C TYR A 140 4.51 4.90 -2.18
N PHE A 141 5.40 4.55 -1.27
CA PHE A 141 5.81 3.18 -0.99
C PHE A 141 5.19 2.64 0.29
N ILE A 142 4.69 1.41 0.25
CA ILE A 142 4.14 0.69 1.40
C ILE A 142 4.97 -0.56 1.63
N LEU A 143 5.66 -0.65 2.76
CA LEU A 143 6.34 -1.86 3.21
C LEU A 143 5.34 -2.80 3.88
N ASP A 144 5.10 -3.94 3.25
CA ASP A 144 4.18 -5.00 3.72
C ASP A 144 4.94 -6.03 4.57
N GLU A 145 6.05 -6.56 4.02
CA GLU A 145 6.78 -7.66 4.67
C GLU A 145 8.30 -7.52 4.47
N VAL A 146 9.06 -8.07 5.40
CA VAL A 146 10.52 -8.13 5.38
C VAL A 146 10.96 -9.57 5.55
N ARG A 147 11.87 -10.02 4.70
CA ARG A 147 12.61 -11.27 4.88
C ARG A 147 14.09 -11.00 5.08
N TYR A 148 14.78 -11.98 5.64
CA TYR A 148 16.22 -11.96 5.81
C TYR A 148 16.78 -13.32 5.40
N ASP A 149 17.70 -13.32 4.43
CA ASP A 149 18.37 -14.54 3.93
C ASP A 149 17.36 -15.57 3.37
N GLY A 150 16.32 -15.11 2.67
CA GLY A 150 15.22 -15.93 2.17
C GLY A 150 14.13 -16.29 3.18
N GLU A 151 14.33 -16.01 4.47
CA GLU A 151 13.44 -16.45 5.55
C GLU A 151 12.52 -15.33 6.06
N PHE A 152 11.27 -15.70 6.34
CA PHE A 152 10.35 -14.85 7.07
C PHE A 152 10.82 -14.62 8.51
N ALA A 153 10.40 -13.50 9.10
CA ALA A 153 10.67 -13.25 10.51
C ALA A 153 10.08 -14.35 11.40
N SER A 154 10.82 -14.75 12.43
CA SER A 154 10.37 -15.69 13.46
C SER A 154 9.27 -15.10 14.34
N ARG A 155 9.21 -13.75 14.41
CA ARG A 155 8.14 -13.01 15.08
C ARG A 155 7.91 -11.67 14.38
N HIS A 156 6.62 -11.34 14.27
CA HIS A 156 6.11 -10.04 13.84
C HIS A 156 5.38 -9.37 15.00
N ASP A 157 5.60 -8.07 15.15
CA ASP A 157 4.85 -7.23 16.09
C ASP A 157 4.33 -6.02 15.33
N TRP A 158 3.02 -6.02 15.06
CA TRP A 158 2.33 -4.99 14.31
C TRP A 158 1.33 -4.32 15.25
N CYS A 159 1.21 -3.00 15.16
CA CYS A 159 0.30 -2.24 16.01
C CYS A 159 -1.18 -2.62 15.77
N GLU A 160 -2.05 -2.37 16.75
CA GLU A 160 -3.49 -2.29 16.52
C GLU A 160 -3.85 -0.83 16.20
N ALA A 161 -4.25 -0.56 14.96
CA ALA A 161 -4.60 0.79 14.53
C ALA A 161 -5.90 1.27 15.19
N SER A 162 -5.90 2.49 15.73
CA SER A 162 -7.05 3.04 16.46
C SER A 162 -7.27 4.55 16.32
N GLY A 163 -6.29 5.32 15.84
CA GLY A 163 -6.31 6.78 15.70
C GLY A 163 -6.37 7.31 14.26
N PHE A 164 -6.76 6.47 13.29
CA PHE A 164 -6.64 6.78 11.88
C PHE A 164 -7.75 7.68 11.33
N THR A 165 -7.46 8.34 10.21
CA THR A 165 -8.47 9.02 9.38
C THR A 165 -8.62 8.30 8.05
N LEU A 166 -9.87 8.07 7.63
CA LEU A 166 -10.14 7.42 6.35
C LEU A 166 -9.82 8.37 5.19
N VAL A 167 -9.08 7.88 4.19
CA VAL A 167 -8.77 8.63 2.98
C VAL A 167 -10.07 8.88 2.20
N PRO A 168 -10.21 10.01 1.49
CA PRO A 168 -11.30 10.19 0.53
C PRO A 168 -11.30 9.02 -0.47
N PRO A 169 -12.45 8.37 -0.74
CA PRO A 169 -12.50 7.27 -1.70
C PRO A 169 -11.99 7.71 -3.07
N LYS A 170 -11.07 6.95 -3.66
CA LYS A 170 -10.53 7.24 -5.00
C LYS A 170 -11.00 6.19 -5.97
N VAL A 171 -11.72 6.60 -7.02
CA VAL A 171 -12.15 5.68 -8.08
C VAL A 171 -11.21 5.84 -9.27
N ILE A 172 -10.82 4.71 -9.86
CA ILE A 172 -9.93 4.62 -11.02
C ILE A 172 -10.69 3.98 -12.18
N ASP A 173 -10.65 4.59 -13.37
CA ASP A 173 -11.17 3.99 -14.60
C ASP A 173 -10.11 3.12 -15.28
N LEU A 174 -10.32 1.80 -15.27
CA LEU A 174 -9.38 0.85 -15.86
C LEU A 174 -9.34 0.90 -17.39
N ASP A 175 -10.38 1.38 -18.06
CA ASP A 175 -10.34 1.52 -19.52
C ASP A 175 -9.39 2.65 -19.92
N GLU A 176 -9.39 3.75 -19.16
CA GLU A 176 -8.43 4.84 -19.36
C GLU A 176 -7.00 4.37 -19.06
N VAL A 177 -6.80 3.61 -17.97
CA VAL A 177 -5.49 3.03 -17.63
C VAL A 177 -4.99 2.07 -18.72
N ARG A 178 -5.84 1.17 -19.22
CA ARG A 178 -5.50 0.23 -20.31
C ARG A 178 -5.12 0.97 -21.59
N MET A 179 -5.88 2.02 -21.95
CA MET A 179 -5.59 2.84 -23.12
C MET A 179 -4.22 3.53 -22.98
N GLU A 180 -3.92 4.11 -21.82
CA GLU A 180 -2.63 4.76 -21.57
C GLU A 180 -1.47 3.77 -21.69
N LEU A 181 -1.59 2.58 -21.07
CA LEU A 181 -0.56 1.53 -21.16
C LEU A 181 -0.35 1.02 -22.58
N SER A 182 -1.41 0.94 -23.39
CA SER A 182 -1.32 0.55 -24.80
C SER A 182 -0.52 1.55 -25.65
N GLN A 183 -0.41 2.80 -25.20
CA GLN A 183 0.36 3.86 -25.85
C GLN A 183 1.83 3.87 -25.40
N GLY A 184 2.24 2.93 -24.55
CA GLY A 184 3.63 2.76 -24.12
C GLY A 184 4.07 3.70 -23.01
N SER A 185 3.14 4.24 -22.20
CA SER A 185 3.52 4.98 -21.00
C SER A 185 4.32 4.08 -20.05
N LEU A 186 5.42 4.60 -19.51
CA LEU A 186 6.12 3.94 -18.42
C LEU A 186 5.20 3.97 -17.20
N GLU A 187 4.90 2.80 -16.63
CA GLU A 187 3.88 2.57 -15.58
C GLU A 187 3.96 3.49 -14.35
N HIS A 188 5.05 4.25 -14.19
CA HIS A 188 5.36 5.07 -13.02
C HIS A 188 5.68 6.54 -13.33
N LYS A 189 5.69 6.96 -14.60
CA LYS A 189 5.90 8.37 -14.96
C LYS A 189 4.60 8.95 -15.50
N GLY A 190 3.92 9.77 -14.71
CA GLY A 190 2.71 10.46 -15.14
C GLY A 190 1.81 10.83 -13.99
N ASP A 191 0.72 11.52 -14.32
CA ASP A 191 -0.30 11.95 -13.38
C ASP A 191 -0.95 10.77 -12.64
N PRO A 192 -1.61 11.05 -11.49
CA PRO A 192 -2.47 10.07 -10.81
C PRO A 192 -3.41 9.38 -11.80
N PHE A 193 -3.80 8.14 -11.52
CA PHE A 193 -4.76 7.45 -12.38
C PHE A 193 -6.05 8.26 -12.51
N PRO A 194 -6.58 8.39 -13.73
CA PRO A 194 -7.70 9.28 -13.95
C PRO A 194 -8.93 8.78 -13.23
N ALA A 195 -9.61 9.72 -12.57
CA ALA A 195 -10.93 9.49 -12.03
C ALA A 195 -11.93 9.34 -13.18
N PRO A 196 -12.96 8.47 -13.05
CA PRO A 196 -13.98 8.32 -14.08
C PRO A 196 -14.64 9.65 -14.42
N LYS A 197 -14.78 9.92 -15.73
CA LYS A 197 -15.62 11.00 -16.24
C LYS A 197 -17.08 10.59 -16.12
N ILE A 198 -17.66 10.73 -14.94
CA ILE A 198 -19.10 10.48 -14.77
C ILE A 198 -19.85 11.67 -15.36
N LEU A 199 -20.57 11.42 -16.46
CA LEU A 199 -21.60 12.33 -16.92
C LEU A 199 -22.69 12.34 -15.85
N VAL A 200 -22.73 13.41 -15.06
CA VAL A 200 -23.89 13.68 -14.19
C VAL A 200 -25.02 14.03 -15.15
N GLU A 201 -25.83 13.05 -15.51
CA GLU A 201 -27.15 13.34 -16.06
C GLU A 201 -27.89 14.14 -14.98
N SER A 202 -28.10 15.42 -15.25
CA SER A 202 -28.94 16.28 -14.45
C SER A 202 -30.31 15.62 -14.34
N LEU A 203 -30.66 15.17 -13.13
CA LEU A 203 -32.02 14.76 -12.77
C LEU A 203 -32.98 15.95 -12.94
#